data_AF-A0AA42ZRP3-F1
#
_entry.id   AF-A0AA42ZRP3-F1
#
_cell.length_a   1.000
_cell.length_b   1.000
_cell.length_c   1.000
_cell.angle_alpha   90.00
_cell.angle_beta   90.00
_cell.angle_gamma   90.00
#
_symmetry.space_group_name_H-M   'P 1'
#
loop_
_entity.id
_entity.type
_entity.pdbx_description
1 polymer ?
#
loop_
_entity_poly.entity_id
_entity_poly.type
_entity_poly.pdbx_seq_one_letter_code
_entity_poly.pdbx_strand_id
1 'polypeptide(L)'
;GAGIALIVEVLAAAVAGATLSIEASSFADTAGGSPRTGQFFVAIEPGAFAGPGFAAQIETLLAAVEGQAGARLPGERRHAARARTAAEGVTIRKALHDKLLGYCG
;
A
#
# COMPACT_ATOMS: atom_id res chain seq x y z
N GLY A 1 -13.99 6.66 -2.06
CA GLY A 1 -15.46 6.82 -2.25
C GLY A 1 -16.13 5.46 -2.27
N ALA A 2 -17.44 5.41 -2.07
CA ALA A 2 -18.20 4.14 -1.91
C ALA A 2 -18.01 3.15 -3.07
N GLY A 3 -17.94 3.61 -4.32
CA GLY A 3 -17.71 2.72 -5.48
C GLY A 3 -16.35 2.01 -5.45
N ILE A 4 -15.29 2.67 -5.00
CA ILE A 4 -13.96 2.05 -4.86
C ILE A 4 -13.98 1.00 -3.76
N ALA A 5 -14.71 1.25 -2.66
CA ALA A 5 -14.83 0.27 -1.57
C ALA A 5 -15.52 -1.01 -2.06
N LEU A 6 -16.57 -0.90 -2.89
CA LEU A 6 -17.23 -2.06 -3.48
C LEU A 6 -16.30 -2.84 -4.42
N ILE A 7 -15.50 -2.17 -5.25
CA ILE A 7 -14.52 -2.84 -6.11
C ILE A 7 -13.49 -3.60 -5.27
N VAL A 8 -12.98 -2.99 -4.20
CA VAL A 8 -12.04 -3.64 -3.28
C VAL A 8 -12.67 -4.86 -2.62
N GLU A 9 -13.91 -4.76 -2.16
CA GLU A 9 -14.64 -5.88 -1.55
C GLU A 9 -14.80 -7.05 -2.52
N VAL A 10 -15.24 -6.78 -3.75
CA VAL A 10 -15.41 -7.81 -4.77
C VAL A 10 -14.09 -8.51 -5.09
N LEU A 11 -13.00 -7.76 -5.28
CA LEU A 11 -11.72 -8.33 -5.66
C LEU A 11 -11.03 -9.03 -4.48
N ALA A 12 -10.90 -8.35 -3.35
CA ALA A 12 -10.10 -8.81 -2.21
C ALA A 12 -10.85 -9.77 -1.28
N ALA A 13 -12.19 -9.79 -1.28
CA ALA A 13 -12.97 -10.77 -0.52
C ALA A 13 -13.61 -11.80 -1.45
N ALA A 14 -14.55 -11.40 -2.31
CA ALA A 14 -15.35 -12.36 -3.08
C ALA A 14 -14.52 -13.20 -4.07
N VAL A 15 -13.70 -12.56 -4.91
CA VAL A 15 -12.85 -13.25 -5.90
C VAL A 15 -11.72 -14.03 -5.22
N ALA A 16 -11.12 -13.47 -4.18
CA ALA A 16 -10.03 -14.11 -3.44
C ALA A 16 -10.50 -15.25 -2.52
N GLY A 17 -11.81 -15.50 -2.39
CA GLY A 17 -12.37 -16.53 -1.52
C GLY A 17 -12.25 -16.22 -0.02
N ALA A 18 -12.20 -14.94 0.33
CA ALA A 18 -12.08 -14.45 1.70
C ALA A 18 -13.44 -14.11 2.33
N THR A 19 -13.42 -13.86 3.64
CA THR A 19 -14.62 -13.42 4.38
C THR A 19 -15.02 -12.01 3.95
N LEU A 20 -16.31 -11.78 3.71
CA LEU A 20 -16.84 -10.45 3.36
C LEU A 20 -16.68 -9.51 4.56
N SER A 21 -16.45 -8.22 4.31
CA SER A 21 -16.28 -7.19 5.33
C SER A 21 -17.48 -7.06 6.26
N ILE A 22 -18.69 -7.42 5.81
CA ILE A 22 -19.91 -7.44 6.65
C ILE A 22 -19.98 -8.63 7.61
N GLU A 23 -19.16 -9.66 7.37
CA GLU A 23 -19.07 -10.90 8.17
C GLU A 23 -17.73 -11.01 8.92
N ALA A 24 -16.76 -10.16 8.58
CA ALA A 24 -15.42 -10.18 9.14
C ALA A 24 -15.42 -9.69 10.60
N SER A 25 -14.57 -10.29 11.43
CA SER A 25 -14.32 -9.79 12.78
C SER A 25 -13.60 -8.43 12.76
N SER A 26 -13.68 -7.73 13.89
CA SER A 26 -13.06 -6.41 14.08
C SER A 26 -11.53 -6.48 13.91
N PHE A 27 -10.97 -5.46 13.27
CA PHE A 27 -9.52 -5.21 13.25
C PHE A 27 -9.02 -4.42 14.46
N ALA A 28 -9.93 -3.84 15.24
CA ALA A 28 -9.59 -2.94 16.35
C ALA A 28 -9.39 -3.68 17.67
N ASP A 29 -9.81 -4.95 17.74
CA ASP A 29 -9.72 -5.79 18.92
C ASP A 29 -9.47 -7.25 18.51
N THR A 30 -9.43 -8.15 19.49
CA THR A 30 -9.22 -9.59 19.27
C THR A 30 -10.51 -10.41 19.35
N ALA A 31 -11.67 -9.76 19.44
CA ALA A 31 -12.94 -10.45 19.54
C ALA A 31 -13.33 -11.05 18.18
N GLY A 32 -13.76 -12.31 18.17
CA GLY A 32 -14.19 -13.00 16.95
C GLY A 32 -13.04 -13.60 16.11
N GLY A 33 -11.79 -13.52 16.56
CA GLY A 33 -10.65 -14.17 15.90
C GLY A 33 -10.18 -13.47 14.62
N SER A 34 -9.45 -14.18 13.76
CA SER A 34 -8.91 -13.61 12.52
C SER A 34 -10.03 -13.15 11.58
N PRO A 35 -9.96 -11.93 11.03
CA PRO A 35 -10.92 -11.44 10.04
C PRO A 35 -10.97 -12.23 8.74
N ARG A 36 -9.97 -13.11 8.48
CA ARG A 36 -9.84 -13.93 7.26
C ARG A 36 -10.09 -13.14 5.97
N THR A 37 -9.54 -11.93 5.92
CA THR A 37 -9.55 -11.10 4.70
C THR A 37 -8.65 -11.68 3.63
N GLY A 38 -8.90 -11.29 2.39
CA GLY A 38 -8.10 -11.67 1.24
C GLY A 38 -7.39 -10.47 0.62
N GLN A 39 -6.61 -10.77 -0.40
CA GLN A 39 -5.89 -9.80 -1.20
C GLN A 39 -5.99 -10.22 -2.66
N PHE A 40 -6.10 -9.24 -3.54
CA PHE A 40 -6.11 -9.45 -4.98
C PHE A 40 -5.00 -8.61 -5.61
N PHE A 41 -4.18 -9.24 -6.44
CA PHE A 41 -3.06 -8.60 -7.11
C PHE A 41 -3.29 -8.58 -8.62
N VAL A 42 -3.01 -7.43 -9.24
CA VAL A 42 -2.97 -7.28 -10.69
C VAL A 42 -1.57 -6.83 -11.07
N ALA A 43 -0.94 -7.59 -11.95
CA ALA A 43 0.31 -7.22 -12.58
C ALA A 43 0.07 -7.05 -14.09
N ILE A 44 0.52 -5.94 -14.64
CA ILE A 44 0.44 -5.62 -16.06
C ILE A 44 1.86 -5.45 -16.56
N GLU A 45 2.24 -6.18 -17.60
CA GLU A 45 3.51 -6.00 -18.30
C GLU A 45 3.31 -4.92 -19.39
N PRO A 46 3.76 -3.67 -19.19
CA PRO A 46 3.39 -2.59 -20.11
C PRO A 46 4.00 -2.76 -21.50
N GLY A 47 5.15 -3.44 -21.60
CA GLY A 47 5.85 -3.69 -22.86
C GLY A 47 4.99 -4.47 -23.87
N ALA A 48 4.25 -5.48 -23.40
CA ALA A 48 3.33 -6.27 -24.22
C ALA A 48 2.17 -5.47 -24.84
N PHE A 49 1.76 -4.35 -24.24
CA PHE A 49 0.59 -3.57 -24.70
C PHE A 49 0.97 -2.24 -25.35
N ALA A 50 1.95 -1.54 -24.78
CA ALA A 50 2.33 -0.17 -25.15
C ALA A 50 3.68 -0.10 -25.88
N GLY A 51 4.42 -1.21 -25.99
CA GLY A 51 5.72 -1.27 -26.65
C GLY A 51 6.82 -0.48 -25.91
N PRO A 52 7.95 -0.20 -26.57
CA PRO A 52 9.12 0.41 -25.93
C PRO A 52 8.91 1.88 -25.51
N GLY A 53 7.87 2.55 -26.02
CA GLY A 53 7.60 3.97 -25.75
C GLY A 53 6.96 4.25 -24.39
N PHE A 54 6.49 3.22 -23.67
CA PHE A 54 5.76 3.40 -22.41
C PHE A 54 6.53 4.21 -21.37
N ALA A 55 7.82 3.91 -21.17
CA ALA A 55 8.65 4.59 -20.18
C ALA A 55 8.75 6.10 -20.47
N ALA A 56 9.01 6.48 -21.73
CA ALA A 56 9.10 7.88 -22.14
C ALA A 56 7.78 8.63 -21.94
N GLN A 57 6.64 7.98 -22.18
CA GLN A 57 5.32 8.57 -21.93
C GLN A 57 5.07 8.81 -20.43
N ILE A 58 5.44 7.84 -19.58
CA ILE A 58 5.32 7.99 -18.13
C ILE A 58 6.22 9.12 -17.62
N GLU A 59 7.48 9.19 -18.05
CA GLU A 59 8.38 10.30 -17.69
C GLU A 59 7.81 11.67 -18.07
N THR A 60 7.24 11.78 -19.27
CA THR A 60 6.57 13.01 -19.73
C THR A 60 5.41 13.40 -18.81
N LEU A 61 4.58 12.43 -18.41
CA LEU A 61 3.46 12.67 -17.49
C LEU A 61 3.94 13.10 -16.09
N LEU A 62 4.97 12.43 -15.56
CA LEU A 62 5.53 12.76 -14.24
C LEU A 62 6.12 14.17 -14.24
N ALA A 63 6.90 14.53 -15.26
CA ALA A 63 7.46 15.87 -15.40
C ALA A 63 6.38 16.96 -15.48
N ALA A 64 5.25 16.68 -16.17
CA ALA A 64 4.12 17.60 -16.24
C ALA A 64 3.42 17.81 -14.89
N VAL A 65 3.41 16.80 -14.01
CA VAL A 65 2.91 16.95 -12.63
C VAL A 65 3.90 17.74 -11.78
N GLU A 66 5.19 17.42 -11.85
CA GLU A 66 6.24 18.10 -11.08
C GLU A 66 6.38 19.59 -11.43
N GLY A 67 6.11 19.96 -12.69
CA GLY A 67 6.12 21.35 -13.13
C GLY A 67 5.01 22.23 -12.53
N GLN A 68 4.01 21.63 -11.86
CA GLN A 68 2.92 22.38 -11.24
C GLN A 68 3.32 22.86 -9.83
N ALA A 69 3.10 24.14 -9.56
CA ALA A 69 3.44 24.74 -8.27
C ALA A 69 2.73 24.01 -7.11
N GLY A 70 3.51 23.44 -6.20
CA GLY A 70 3.02 22.74 -5.02
C GLY A 70 2.56 21.29 -5.25
N ALA A 71 2.64 20.78 -6.47
CA ALA A 71 2.36 19.38 -6.74
C ALA A 71 3.41 18.45 -6.12
N ARG A 72 3.01 17.21 -5.85
CA ARG A 72 3.89 16.14 -5.38
C ARG A 72 3.55 14.84 -6.08
N LEU A 73 4.56 14.05 -6.39
CA LEU A 73 4.35 12.74 -6.98
C LEU A 73 3.84 11.74 -5.92
N PRO A 74 2.84 10.90 -6.27
CA PRO A 74 2.44 9.79 -5.42
C PRO A 74 3.64 8.92 -5.04
N GLY A 75 3.87 8.75 -3.73
CA GLY A 75 4.96 7.91 -3.22
C GLY A 75 6.28 8.63 -2.95
N GLU A 76 6.47 9.87 -3.39
CA GLU A 76 7.70 10.66 -3.17
C GLU A 76 8.18 10.63 -1.70
N ARG A 77 7.26 10.90 -0.76
CA ARG A 77 7.53 10.82 0.69
C ARG A 77 8.03 9.44 1.12
N ARG A 78 7.47 8.35 0.56
CA ARG A 78 7.88 6.98 0.88
C ARG A 78 9.26 6.66 0.30
N HIS A 79 9.58 7.15 -0.90
CA HIS A 79 10.92 7.02 -1.48
C HIS A 79 11.98 7.76 -0.64
N ALA A 80 11.72 9.02 -0.27
CA ALA A 80 12.61 9.79 0.60
C ALA A 80 12.77 9.16 1.99
N ALA A 81 11.68 8.65 2.57
CA ALA A 81 11.75 7.92 3.84
C ALA A 81 12.60 6.65 3.73
N ARG A 82 12.47 5.85 2.67
CA ARG A 82 13.29 4.65 2.45
C ARG A 82 14.78 4.97 2.39
N ALA A 83 15.17 5.99 1.62
CA ALA A 83 16.56 6.43 1.52
C ALA A 83 17.11 6.86 2.89
N ARG A 84 16.36 7.68 3.62
CA ARG A 84 16.74 8.11 4.97
C ARG A 84 16.87 6.94 5.95
N THR A 85 15.87 6.05 6.01
CA THR A 85 15.88 4.92 6.95
C THR A 85 16.98 3.92 6.66
N ALA A 86 17.43 3.80 5.41
CA ALA A 86 18.56 2.95 5.05
C ALA A 86 19.89 3.49 5.61
N ALA A 87 20.03 4.82 5.70
CA ALA A 87 21.24 5.47 6.23
C ALA A 87 21.20 5.70 7.75
N GLU A 88 20.05 6.09 8.29
CA GLU A 88 19.91 6.58 9.66
C GLU A 88 19.17 5.59 10.59
N GLY A 89 18.61 4.52 10.05
CA GLY A 89 17.75 3.59 10.78
C GLY A 89 16.31 4.11 10.94
N VAL A 90 15.51 3.39 11.74
CA VAL A 90 14.08 3.70 11.96
C VAL A 90 13.87 4.23 13.38
N THR A 91 13.51 5.50 13.50
CA THR A 91 13.17 6.10 14.79
C THR A 91 11.79 5.62 15.27
N ILE A 92 11.76 4.98 16.44
CA ILE A 92 10.53 4.56 17.11
C ILE A 92 10.46 5.15 18.52
N ARG A 93 9.25 5.25 19.09
CA ARG A 93 9.08 5.69 20.48
C ARG A 93 9.73 4.69 21.43
N LYS A 94 10.39 5.18 22.48
CA LYS A 94 11.04 4.34 23.50
C LYS A 94 10.09 3.27 24.07
N ALA A 95 8.84 3.64 24.38
CA ALA A 95 7.86 2.69 24.89
C ALA A 95 7.58 1.51 23.93
N LEU A 96 7.59 1.74 22.61
CA LEU A 96 7.43 0.67 21.63
C LEU A 96 8.70 -0.19 21.57
N HIS A 97 9.87 0.43 21.59
CA HIS A 97 11.16 -0.28 21.62
C HIS A 97 11.26 -1.22 22.82
N ASP A 98 10.98 -0.72 24.02
CA ASP A 98 11.05 -1.51 25.26
C ASP A 98 10.01 -2.66 25.25
N LYS A 99 8.82 -2.44 24.68
CA LYS A 99 7.81 -3.48 24.47
C LYS A 99 8.28 -4.59 23.53
N LEU A 100 8.93 -4.23 22.42
CA LEU A 100 9.46 -5.22 21.46
C LEU A 100 10.56 -6.07 22.08
N LEU A 101 11.47 -5.48 22.86
CA LEU A 101 12.49 -6.22 23.60
C LEU A 101 11.89 -7.23 24.58
N GLY A 102 10.76 -6.90 25.21
CA GLY A 102 10.04 -7.82 26.10
C GLY A 102 9.47 -9.07 25.40
N TYR A 103 9.35 -9.07 24.07
CA TYR A 103 8.95 -10.25 23.28
C TYR A 103 10.13 -11.08 22.78
N CYS A 104 11.37 -10.60 22.90
CA CYS A 104 12.58 -11.29 22.46
C CYS A 104 13.15 -12.25 23.53
N GLY A 105 12.30 -12.73 24.46
CA GLY A 105 12.65 -13.74 25.47
C GLY A 105 12.68 -15.16 24.92
#